data_AF-A0A139DNU6-F1
#
_entry.id   AF-A0A139DNU6-F1
#
_cell.length_a   1.000
_cell.length_b   1.000
_cell.length_c   1.000
_cell.angle_alpha   90.00
_cell.angle_beta   90.00
_cell.angle_gamma   90.00
#
_symmetry.space_group_name_H-M   'P 1'
#
loop_
_entity.id
_entity.type
_entity.pdbx_description
1 polymer ?
#
loop_
_entity_poly.entity_id
_entity_poly.type
_entity_poly.pdbx_seq_one_letter_code
_entity_poly.pdbx_strand_id
1 'polypeptide(L)'
;MSTATANTVTPFVSFDDFVTRRYLKLSDQMQALYGSYTNYVNYNYLPGRGFSEWMDAITGAHLEPWQMHSVARTFFHWGNRTVPEVLDALVYLARQHHIEYPLIEGCLTVDYWHAVAQQEAWYELYRQPVAA
;
A
#
# COMPACT_ATOMS: atom_id res chain seq x y z
N MET A 1 14.75 31.80 -22.89
CA MET A 1 15.41 30.52 -22.59
C MET A 1 14.67 29.89 -21.42
N SER A 2 13.64 29.08 -21.68
CA SER A 2 12.95 28.34 -20.63
C SER A 2 13.72 27.04 -20.39
N THR A 3 14.37 26.94 -19.23
CA THR A 3 14.93 25.67 -18.76
C THR A 3 13.77 24.74 -18.44
N ALA A 4 13.58 23.72 -19.28
CA ALA A 4 12.71 22.60 -18.95
C ALA A 4 13.25 21.95 -17.67
N THR A 5 12.51 22.11 -16.56
CA THR A 5 12.70 21.31 -15.36
C THR A 5 12.54 19.85 -15.77
N ALA A 6 13.59 19.04 -15.57
CA ALA A 6 13.46 17.61 -15.71
C ALA A 6 12.32 17.16 -14.79
N ASN A 7 11.23 16.63 -15.36
CA ASN A 7 10.14 16.01 -14.62
C ASN A 7 10.72 14.78 -13.93
N THR A 8 11.22 14.94 -12.72
CA THR A 8 11.66 13.84 -11.87
C THR A 8 10.41 13.10 -11.43
N VAL A 9 10.05 12.04 -12.15
CA VAL A 9 8.94 11.16 -11.77
C VAL A 9 9.31 10.48 -10.45
N THR A 10 8.45 10.60 -9.43
CA THR A 10 8.66 9.91 -8.16
C THR A 10 8.60 8.40 -8.40
N PRO A 11 9.66 7.63 -8.06
CA PRO A 11 9.62 6.18 -8.23
C PRO A 11 8.66 5.56 -7.22
N PHE A 12 7.86 4.59 -7.69
CA PHE A 12 6.99 3.81 -6.81
C PHE A 12 7.81 2.92 -5.86
N VAL A 13 7.35 2.81 -4.60
CA VAL A 13 7.84 1.84 -3.63
C VAL A 13 6.66 1.12 -3.00
N SER A 14 6.69 -0.21 -2.98
CA SER A 14 5.64 -1.00 -2.33
C SER A 14 5.63 -0.73 -0.82
N PHE A 15 4.47 -0.91 -0.18
CA PHE A 15 4.38 -0.77 1.27
C PHE A 15 5.32 -1.74 1.98
N ASP A 16 5.37 -2.99 1.52
CA ASP A 16 6.21 -4.01 2.13
C ASP A 16 7.70 -3.68 2.00
N ASP A 17 8.17 -3.20 0.84
CA ASP A 17 9.56 -2.76 0.70
C ASP A 17 9.86 -1.56 1.60
N PHE A 18 8.92 -0.61 1.67
CA PHE A 18 9.06 0.62 2.45
C PHE A 18 9.18 0.33 3.96
N VAL A 19 8.38 -0.58 4.47
CA VAL A 19 8.37 -0.95 5.89
C VAL A 19 9.46 -1.97 6.21
N THR A 20 9.77 -2.90 5.30
CA THR A 20 10.89 -3.85 5.44
C THR A 20 12.21 -3.11 5.59
N ARG A 21 12.46 -2.06 4.80
CA ARG A 21 13.66 -1.21 4.95
C ARG A 21 13.77 -0.55 6.33
N ARG A 22 12.67 -0.34 7.04
CA ARG A 22 12.68 0.17 8.43
C ARG A 22 12.90 -0.95 9.42
N TYR A 23 12.20 -2.08 9.24
CA TYR A 23 12.36 -3.26 10.07
C TYR A 23 13.82 -3.76 10.11
N LEU A 24 14.47 -3.84 8.94
CA LEU A 24 15.87 -4.28 8.82
C LEU A 24 16.88 -3.30 9.41
N LYS A 25 16.49 -2.05 9.70
CA LYS A 25 17.33 -1.06 10.39
C LYS A 25 17.22 -1.14 11.91
N LEU A 26 16.29 -1.93 12.43
CA LEU A 26 16.18 -2.17 13.87
C LEU A 26 17.37 -3.00 14.34
N SER A 27 17.80 -2.80 15.59
CA SER A 27 18.80 -3.66 16.21
C SER A 27 18.28 -5.10 16.34
N ASP A 28 19.20 -6.07 16.39
CA ASP A 28 18.86 -7.49 16.55
C ASP A 28 17.97 -7.75 17.76
N GLN A 29 18.20 -7.03 18.87
CA GLN A 29 17.37 -7.12 20.08
C GLN A 29 15.93 -6.66 19.82
N MET A 30 15.74 -5.58 19.05
CA MET A 30 14.40 -5.08 18.70
C MET A 30 13.71 -6.02 17.70
N GLN A 31 14.45 -6.56 16.72
CA GLN A 31 13.89 -7.54 15.79
C GLN A 31 13.45 -8.81 16.54
N ALA A 32 14.26 -9.28 17.51
CA ALA A 32 13.92 -10.40 18.38
C ALA A 32 12.69 -10.13 19.26
N LEU A 33 12.53 -8.89 19.76
CA LEU A 33 11.36 -8.49 20.55
C LEU A 33 10.05 -8.62 19.75
N TYR A 34 10.04 -8.21 18.48
CA TYR A 34 8.87 -8.36 17.62
C TYR A 34 8.69 -9.80 17.13
N GLY A 35 9.78 -10.56 17.02
CA GLY A 35 9.80 -11.97 16.59
C GLY A 35 9.55 -12.18 15.09
N SER A 36 8.81 -11.29 14.43
CA SER A 36 8.57 -11.34 12.97
C SER A 36 8.30 -9.96 12.39
N TYR A 37 8.47 -9.84 11.06
CA TYR A 37 8.08 -8.65 10.29
C TYR A 37 6.58 -8.35 10.44
N THR A 38 5.72 -9.37 10.31
CA THR A 38 4.27 -9.22 10.45
C THR A 38 3.87 -8.63 11.80
N ASN A 39 4.49 -9.10 12.88
CA ASN A 39 4.27 -8.57 14.23
C ASN A 39 4.74 -7.11 14.34
N TYR A 40 5.89 -6.79 13.76
CA TYR A 40 6.36 -5.40 13.71
C TYR A 40 5.37 -4.49 12.98
N VAL A 41 4.86 -4.92 11.83
CA VAL A 41 3.87 -4.14 11.05
C VAL A 41 2.58 -3.93 11.87
N ASN A 42 2.01 -5.01 12.39
CA ASN A 42 0.71 -5.00 13.07
C ASN A 42 0.74 -4.33 14.45
N TYR A 43 1.79 -4.53 15.23
CA TYR A 43 1.84 -4.08 16.63
C TYR A 43 2.71 -2.83 16.86
N ASN A 44 3.46 -2.38 15.85
CA ASN A 44 4.31 -1.20 15.99
C ASN A 44 4.10 -0.18 14.86
N TYR A 45 4.30 -0.58 13.62
CA TYR A 45 4.33 0.37 12.51
C TYR A 45 2.95 0.99 12.23
N LEU A 46 1.95 0.16 11.95
CA LEU A 46 0.60 0.63 11.60
C LEU A 46 -0.09 1.37 12.75
N PRO A 47 -0.07 0.90 14.03
CA PRO A 47 -0.67 1.64 15.12
C PRO A 47 -0.04 3.02 15.38
N GLY A 48 1.26 3.16 15.14
CA GLY A 48 2.00 4.41 15.40
C GLY A 48 2.03 5.40 14.25
N ARG A 49 2.04 4.92 13.00
CA ARG A 49 2.29 5.75 11.80
C ARG A 49 1.19 5.63 10.74
N GLY A 50 0.41 4.56 10.79
CA GLY A 50 -0.53 4.20 9.74
C GLY A 50 0.16 4.09 8.38
N PHE A 51 -0.52 4.57 7.33
CA PHE A 51 0.00 4.58 5.97
C PHE A 51 0.65 5.92 5.56
N SER A 52 0.58 6.94 6.42
CA SER A 52 0.92 8.34 6.07
C SER A 52 2.30 8.48 5.42
N GLU A 53 3.35 8.04 6.12
CA GLU A 53 4.73 8.14 5.62
C GLU A 53 4.94 7.39 4.30
N TRP A 54 4.26 6.26 4.11
CA TRP A 54 4.36 5.51 2.86
C TRP A 54 3.66 6.24 1.72
N MET A 55 2.47 6.80 1.98
CA MET A 55 1.74 7.59 0.99
C MET A 55 2.52 8.84 0.57
N ASP A 56 3.19 9.50 1.52
CA ASP A 56 4.10 10.62 1.24
C ASP A 56 5.27 10.18 0.35
N ALA A 57 5.82 8.97 0.58
CA ALA A 57 6.93 8.44 -0.20
C ALA A 57 6.57 8.09 -1.65
N ILE A 58 5.30 7.81 -1.94
CA ILE A 58 4.80 7.53 -3.31
C ILE A 58 4.02 8.70 -3.91
N THR A 59 4.04 9.87 -3.27
CA THR A 59 3.34 11.07 -3.76
C THR A 59 3.91 11.51 -5.11
N GLY A 60 3.03 11.76 -6.07
CA GLY A 60 3.39 12.10 -7.45
C GLY A 60 3.89 10.91 -8.29
N ALA A 61 3.75 9.67 -7.80
CA ALA A 61 4.13 8.50 -8.57
C ALA A 61 3.12 8.24 -9.71
N HIS A 62 3.64 7.80 -10.84
CA HIS A 62 2.86 7.20 -11.92
C HIS A 62 2.83 5.68 -11.70
N LEU A 63 1.64 5.11 -11.52
CA LEU A 63 1.49 3.70 -11.25
C LEU A 63 1.34 2.89 -12.53
N GLU A 64 2.10 1.80 -12.61
CA GLU A 64 1.83 0.69 -13.51
C GLU A 64 0.64 -0.15 -12.99
N PRO A 65 -0.05 -0.94 -13.84
CA PRO A 65 -1.20 -1.77 -13.44
C PRO A 65 -0.95 -2.64 -12.21
N TRP A 66 0.19 -3.33 -12.17
CA TRP A 66 0.56 -4.19 -11.05
C TRP A 66 0.86 -3.40 -9.76
N GLN A 67 1.30 -2.14 -9.88
CA GLN A 67 1.55 -1.26 -8.73
C GLN A 67 0.24 -0.76 -8.13
N MET A 68 -0.75 -0.44 -8.97
CA MET A 68 -2.11 -0.13 -8.51
C MET A 68 -2.72 -1.31 -7.76
N HIS A 69 -2.55 -2.53 -8.26
CA HIS A 69 -2.98 -3.75 -7.54
C HIS A 69 -2.24 -3.91 -6.20
N SER A 70 -0.92 -3.66 -6.17
CA SER A 70 -0.13 -3.70 -4.94
C SER A 70 -0.62 -2.69 -3.89
N VAL A 71 -0.98 -1.47 -4.30
CA VAL A 71 -1.58 -0.45 -3.42
C VAL A 71 -2.94 -0.90 -2.91
N ALA A 72 -3.81 -1.40 -3.79
CA ALA A 72 -5.13 -1.88 -3.42
C ALA A 72 -5.06 -3.05 -2.42
N ARG A 73 -4.19 -4.03 -2.70
CA ARG A 73 -3.93 -5.16 -1.80
C ARG A 73 -3.37 -4.71 -0.45
N THR A 74 -2.53 -3.67 -0.42
CA THR A 74 -2.02 -3.09 0.83
C THR A 74 -3.17 -2.61 1.72
N PHE A 75 -4.12 -1.85 1.17
CA PHE A 75 -5.26 -1.39 1.96
C PHE A 75 -6.19 -2.52 2.38
N PHE A 76 -6.38 -3.51 1.51
CA PHE A 76 -7.18 -4.68 1.85
C PHE A 76 -6.54 -5.47 3.01
N HIS A 77 -5.27 -5.84 2.86
CA HIS A 77 -4.58 -6.74 3.79
C HIS A 77 -4.13 -6.01 5.06
N TRP A 78 -3.30 -4.98 4.92
CA TRP A 78 -2.74 -4.25 6.06
C TRP A 78 -3.72 -3.23 6.64
N GLY A 79 -4.56 -2.64 5.78
CA GLY A 79 -5.56 -1.67 6.20
C GLY A 79 -6.86 -2.29 6.70
N ASN A 80 -6.99 -3.63 6.60
CA ASN A 80 -8.19 -4.37 6.96
C ASN A 80 -9.47 -3.85 6.27
N ARG A 81 -9.32 -3.26 5.07
CA ARG A 81 -10.41 -2.59 4.36
C ARG A 81 -11.21 -3.57 3.51
N THR A 82 -12.51 -3.34 3.44
CA THR A 82 -13.40 -3.96 2.46
C THR A 82 -13.11 -3.45 1.04
N VAL A 83 -13.58 -4.17 0.02
CA VAL A 83 -13.40 -3.75 -1.39
C VAL A 83 -13.93 -2.33 -1.67
N PRO A 84 -15.13 -1.92 -1.21
CA PRO A 84 -15.58 -0.53 -1.36
C PRO A 84 -14.62 0.48 -0.71
N GLU A 85 -14.12 0.20 0.49
CA GLU A 85 -13.19 1.08 1.21
C GLU A 85 -11.80 1.14 0.56
N VAL A 86 -11.39 0.08 -0.15
CA VAL A 86 -10.19 0.09 -1.00
C VAL A 86 -10.38 1.05 -2.17
N LEU A 87 -11.53 1.01 -2.85
CA LEU A 87 -11.83 1.94 -3.93
C LEU A 87 -11.83 3.39 -3.43
N ASP A 88 -12.44 3.66 -2.28
CA ASP A 88 -12.41 4.99 -1.67
C ASP A 88 -10.98 5.44 -1.35
N ALA A 89 -10.13 4.53 -0.85
CA ALA A 89 -8.71 4.81 -0.58
C ALA A 89 -7.94 5.14 -1.86
N LEU A 90 -8.19 4.44 -2.96
CA LEU A 90 -7.57 4.73 -4.25
C LEU A 90 -8.02 6.11 -4.78
N VAL A 91 -9.32 6.41 -4.73
CA VAL A 91 -9.81 7.73 -5.14
C VAL A 91 -9.19 8.84 -4.27
N TYR A 92 -9.03 8.60 -2.97
CA TYR A 92 -8.38 9.53 -2.05
C TYR A 92 -6.89 9.75 -2.42
N LEU A 93 -6.16 8.66 -2.67
CA LEU A 93 -4.75 8.72 -3.06
C LEU A 93 -4.51 9.51 -4.34
N ALA A 94 -5.31 9.26 -5.38
CA ALA A 94 -5.20 10.00 -6.63
C ALA A 94 -5.39 11.52 -6.43
N ARG A 95 -6.30 11.90 -5.53
CA ARG A 95 -6.63 13.32 -5.26
C ARG A 95 -5.61 14.02 -4.37
N GLN A 96 -5.21 13.38 -3.27
CA GLN A 96 -4.42 14.02 -2.21
C GLN A 96 -2.91 13.84 -2.39
N HIS A 97 -2.50 12.73 -2.99
CA HIS A 97 -1.09 12.39 -3.18
C HIS A 97 -0.66 12.50 -4.65
N HIS A 98 -1.49 13.10 -5.51
CA HIS A 98 -1.21 13.30 -6.94
C HIS A 98 -0.72 12.03 -7.65
N ILE A 99 -1.26 10.87 -7.25
CA ILE A 99 -0.88 9.60 -7.84
C ILE A 99 -1.62 9.44 -9.16
N GLU A 100 -0.87 9.20 -10.23
CA GLU A 100 -1.44 8.93 -11.55
C GLU A 100 -1.71 7.43 -11.70
N TYR A 101 -2.96 7.10 -12.06
CA TYR A 101 -3.38 5.72 -12.25
C TYR A 101 -3.31 5.29 -13.71
N PRO A 102 -3.00 4.01 -13.95
CA PRO A 102 -2.99 3.45 -15.29
C PRO A 102 -4.42 3.38 -15.83
N LEU A 103 -4.55 3.48 -17.15
CA LEU A 103 -5.83 3.31 -17.85
C LEU A 103 -6.20 1.83 -17.88
N ILE A 104 -7.03 1.42 -16.93
CA ILE A 104 -7.57 0.07 -16.83
C ILE A 104 -9.09 0.16 -16.84
N GLU A 105 -9.73 -0.60 -17.71
CA GLU A 105 -11.19 -0.64 -17.77
C GLU A 105 -11.77 -1.12 -16.43
N GLY A 106 -12.70 -0.34 -15.88
CA GLY A 106 -13.38 -0.69 -14.64
C GLY A 106 -12.57 -0.52 -13.35
N CYS A 107 -11.30 -0.08 -13.36
CA CYS A 107 -10.48 0.01 -12.14
C CYS A 107 -10.99 1.01 -11.08
N LEU A 108 -11.99 1.83 -11.42
CA LEU A 108 -12.70 2.72 -10.50
C LEU A 108 -14.09 2.20 -10.12
N THR A 109 -14.36 0.90 -10.27
CA THR A 109 -15.62 0.25 -9.88
C THR A 109 -15.39 -0.80 -8.81
N VAL A 110 -16.42 -1.01 -7.99
CA VAL A 110 -16.42 -2.04 -6.94
C VAL A 110 -16.33 -3.45 -7.54
N ASP A 111 -17.03 -3.69 -8.65
CA ASP A 111 -17.06 -5.00 -9.33
C ASP A 111 -15.68 -5.44 -9.82
N TYR A 112 -14.90 -4.52 -10.37
CA TYR A 112 -13.53 -4.81 -10.80
C TYR A 112 -12.68 -5.30 -9.62
N TRP A 113 -12.73 -4.59 -8.49
CA TRP A 113 -11.93 -4.94 -7.33
C TRP A 113 -12.43 -6.20 -6.62
N HIS A 114 -13.72 -6.54 -6.70
CA HIS A 114 -14.20 -7.85 -6.28
C HIS A 114 -13.64 -8.98 -7.15
N ALA A 115 -13.63 -8.80 -8.47
CA ALA A 115 -13.05 -9.78 -9.38
C ALA A 115 -11.56 -9.98 -9.11
N VAL A 116 -10.80 -8.90 -8.91
CA VAL A 116 -9.38 -8.94 -8.54
C VAL A 116 -9.19 -9.64 -7.19
N ALA A 117 -9.93 -9.25 -6.15
CA ALA A 117 -9.81 -9.84 -4.82
C ALA A 117 -10.11 -11.35 -4.81
N GLN A 118 -11.04 -11.80 -5.66
CA GLN A 118 -11.33 -13.21 -5.84
C GLN A 118 -10.23 -13.94 -6.62
N GLN A 119 -9.77 -13.38 -7.74
CA GLN A 119 -8.73 -13.97 -8.59
C GLN A 119 -7.39 -14.11 -7.85
N GLU A 120 -7.03 -13.10 -7.06
CA GLU A 120 -5.78 -13.06 -6.29
C GLU A 120 -5.93 -13.65 -4.87
N ALA A 121 -7.08 -14.28 -4.57
CA ALA A 121 -7.35 -14.94 -3.29
C ALA A 121 -7.14 -14.05 -2.05
N TRP A 122 -7.43 -12.75 -2.15
CA TRP A 122 -7.23 -11.80 -1.04
C TRP A 122 -8.03 -12.18 0.21
N TYR A 123 -9.23 -12.76 0.03
CA TYR A 123 -10.09 -13.21 1.13
C TYR A 123 -9.49 -14.37 1.93
N GLU A 124 -8.60 -15.17 1.35
CA GLU A 124 -7.94 -16.27 2.06
C GLU A 124 -6.85 -15.74 3.01
N LEU A 125 -6.21 -14.63 2.64
CA LEU A 125 -5.22 -13.94 3.48
C LEU A 125 -5.86 -13.27 4.70
N TYR A 126 -7.15 -12.92 4.63
CA TYR A 126 -7.91 -12.29 5.71
C TYR A 126 -8.30 -13.27 6.84
N ARG A 127 -8.18 -14.59 6.61
CA ARG A 127 -8.63 -15.62 7.57
C ARG A 127 -7.66 -15.92 8.71
N GLN A 128 -6.57 -15.17 8.87
CA GLN A 128 -5.72 -15.32 10.05
C GLN A 128 -6.24 -14.41 11.17
N PRO A 129 -6.87 -14.96 12.23
CA PRO A 129 -7.35 -14.14 13.33
C PRO A 129 -6.15 -13.47 14.00
N VAL A 130 -6.25 -12.15 14.20
CA VAL A 130 -5.45 -11.46 15.21
C VAL A 130 -5.80 -12.13 16.53
N ALA A 131 -4.85 -12.89 17.10
CA ALA A 131 -5.04 -13.51 18.40
C ALA A 131 -5.39 -12.41 19.41
N ALA A 132 -6.60 -12.50 19.96
CA ALA A 132 -7.07 -11.66 21.06
C ALA A 132 -6.32 -11.97 22.36
#